data_AF-A0A1Q5GAF5-F1
#
_entry.id   AF-A0A1Q5GAF5-F1
#
_cell.length_a   1.000
_cell.length_b   1.000
_cell.length_c   1.000
_cell.angle_alpha   90.00
_cell.angle_beta   90.00
_cell.angle_gamma   90.00
#
_symmetry.space_group_name_H-M   'P 1'
#
loop_
_entity.id
_entity.type
_entity.pdbx_description
1 polymer ?
#
loop_
_entity_poly.entity_id
_entity_poly.type
_entity_poly.pdbx_seq_one_letter_code
_entity_poly.pdbx_strand_id
1 'polypeptide(L)'
;MTGVPASAAGGSGAKPVRGGKLGSAAVNQASLWNIANLLTMLRLVLVPGFVLLLLHNGGYDPAWRSFAWAAFAIAMITDLFDGHLARTYNLVTDFGKIADPIADKAIMGSALICLSYLGDLPWWVTGVILFREIGITLLRFWVIRHGVIPASRGGKMKTLAQGVAVGMYVLALTGPLATLRFWVMALAVALTVATGLDYVRQAVVLRRRGLASERAAVAASSPTAGASGTPGESGDRGSAGAER
;
A
#
# COMPACT_ATOMS: atom_id res chain seq x y z
N MET A 1 -8.77 50.86 -52.34
CA MET A 1 -9.92 50.84 -53.27
C MET A 1 -9.33 50.52 -54.63
N THR A 2 -9.66 49.45 -55.36
CA THR A 2 -10.93 48.70 -55.49
C THR A 2 -10.68 47.22 -55.88
N GLY A 3 -11.70 46.35 -55.85
CA GLY A 3 -11.80 45.21 -56.78
C GLY A 3 -11.50 43.78 -56.28
N VAL A 4 -12.53 43.12 -55.74
CA VAL A 4 -12.82 41.66 -55.75
C VAL A 4 -14.33 41.61 -56.13
N PRO A 5 -14.91 40.69 -56.94
CA PRO A 5 -14.73 39.22 -57.05
C PRO A 5 -14.61 38.75 -58.54
N ALA A 6 -14.87 37.51 -59.04
CA ALA A 6 -15.56 36.30 -58.54
C ALA A 6 -15.05 35.03 -59.29
N SER A 7 -15.07 33.81 -58.71
CA SER A 7 -16.11 32.75 -58.85
C SER A 7 -16.21 32.12 -60.25
N ALA A 8 -16.29 30.81 -60.51
CA ALA A 8 -16.21 29.56 -59.72
C ALA A 8 -15.53 28.48 -60.63
N ALA A 9 -15.41 27.17 -60.35
CA ALA A 9 -15.84 26.25 -59.27
C ALA A 9 -14.74 25.15 -59.12
N GLY A 10 -14.90 23.95 -58.56
CA GLY A 10 -15.98 23.23 -57.87
C GLY A 10 -15.54 21.76 -57.66
N GLY A 11 -15.75 21.15 -56.50
CA GLY A 11 -15.25 19.79 -56.24
C GLY A 11 -15.46 19.32 -54.80
N SER A 12 -16.62 18.72 -54.53
CA SER A 12 -16.95 18.15 -53.21
C SER A 12 -16.14 16.88 -52.91
N GLY A 13 -15.69 16.72 -51.66
CA GLY A 13 -14.96 15.53 -51.21
C GLY A 13 -14.79 15.54 -49.69
N ALA A 14 -15.69 14.87 -48.97
CA ALA A 14 -15.71 14.89 -47.51
C ALA A 14 -14.58 14.06 -46.87
N LYS A 15 -14.08 14.58 -45.75
CA LYS A 15 -13.31 13.97 -44.63
C LYS A 15 -13.33 12.42 -44.54
N PRO A 16 -12.21 11.81 -44.06
CA PRO A 16 -12.04 11.77 -42.61
C PRO A 16 -10.64 12.16 -42.08
N VAL A 17 -10.65 12.61 -40.82
CA VAL A 17 -9.45 12.91 -40.03
C VAL A 17 -8.83 11.60 -39.54
N ARG A 18 -7.56 11.35 -39.85
CA ARG A 18 -6.67 10.48 -39.08
C ARG A 18 -5.47 11.34 -38.67
N GLY A 19 -5.12 11.50 -37.39
CA GLY A 19 -5.46 10.68 -36.23
C GLY A 19 -4.37 9.66 -35.95
N GLY A 20 -3.13 10.14 -35.81
CA GLY A 20 -1.95 9.33 -35.50
C GLY A 20 -1.01 10.11 -34.57
N LYS A 21 -1.24 10.01 -33.26
CA LYS A 21 -0.33 10.54 -32.23
C LYS A 21 0.94 9.68 -32.18
N LEU A 22 1.89 9.91 -33.08
CA LEU A 22 3.23 9.31 -33.04
C LEU A 22 4.15 10.12 -32.10
N GLY A 23 3.71 10.30 -30.86
CA GLY A 23 4.41 11.06 -29.83
C GLY A 23 3.72 10.94 -28.48
N SER A 24 4.52 10.73 -27.43
CA SER A 24 4.11 10.50 -26.03
C SER A 24 3.47 9.14 -25.72
N ALA A 25 4.32 8.10 -25.64
CA ALA A 25 4.24 7.05 -24.60
C ALA A 25 5.52 6.19 -24.51
N ALA A 26 6.71 6.72 -24.87
CA ALA A 26 7.97 6.15 -24.41
C ALA A 26 8.15 6.46 -22.92
N VAL A 27 7.28 5.86 -22.09
CA VAL A 27 7.47 5.84 -20.64
C VAL A 27 8.80 5.14 -20.42
N ASN A 28 9.73 5.80 -19.73
CA ASN A 28 10.96 5.17 -19.24
C ASN A 28 10.58 4.08 -18.24
N GLN A 29 10.20 2.91 -18.74
CA GLN A 29 10.05 1.71 -17.93
C GLN A 29 11.46 1.35 -17.46
N ALA A 30 11.70 1.50 -16.15
CA ALA A 30 12.96 1.10 -15.56
C ALA A 30 13.22 -0.38 -15.92
N SER A 31 14.43 -0.68 -16.42
CA SER A 31 14.79 -2.04 -16.81
C SER A 31 14.54 -3.01 -15.65
N LEU A 32 14.13 -4.25 -15.95
CA LEU A 32 14.07 -5.31 -14.94
C LEU A 32 15.44 -5.53 -14.28
N TRP A 33 16.51 -5.28 -15.02
CA TRP A 33 17.90 -5.25 -14.56
C TRP A 33 18.30 -3.87 -14.02
N ASN A 34 17.57 -3.38 -13.04
CA ASN A 34 17.95 -2.21 -12.25
C ASN A 34 18.43 -2.62 -10.85
N ILE A 35 19.17 -1.73 -10.19
CA ILE A 35 19.76 -2.01 -8.88
C ILE A 35 18.73 -2.35 -7.79
N ALA A 36 17.55 -1.71 -7.76
CA ALA A 36 16.53 -2.02 -6.76
C ALA A 36 15.98 -3.44 -6.95
N ASN A 37 15.62 -3.81 -8.19
CA ASN A 37 15.17 -5.18 -8.50
C ASN A 37 16.23 -6.23 -8.15
N LEU A 38 17.52 -5.98 -8.41
CA LEU A 38 18.60 -6.90 -8.07
C LEU A 38 18.72 -7.10 -6.54
N LEU A 39 18.53 -6.03 -5.77
CA LEU A 39 18.52 -6.08 -4.30
C LEU A 39 17.30 -6.85 -3.76
N THR A 40 16.11 -6.70 -4.36
CA THR A 40 14.93 -7.52 -4.03
C THR A 40 15.14 -8.99 -4.38
N MET A 41 15.72 -9.30 -5.55
CA MET A 41 16.07 -10.68 -5.94
C MET A 41 17.09 -11.30 -5.00
N LEU A 42 18.12 -10.54 -4.60
CA LEU A 42 19.09 -10.97 -3.59
C LEU A 42 18.39 -11.27 -2.26
N ARG A 43 17.45 -10.42 -1.80
CA ARG A 43 16.65 -10.68 -0.58
C ARG A 43 15.86 -11.99 -0.68
N LEU A 44 15.21 -12.25 -1.82
CA LEU A 44 14.47 -13.50 -2.06
C LEU A 44 15.38 -14.75 -2.00
N VAL A 45 16.64 -14.66 -2.41
CA VAL A 45 17.63 -15.75 -2.28
C VAL A 45 18.22 -15.83 -0.85
N LEU A 46 18.38 -14.69 -0.17
CA LEU A 46 18.83 -14.65 1.23
C LEU A 46 17.83 -15.27 2.21
N VAL A 47 16.52 -15.25 1.92
CA VAL A 47 15.50 -15.87 2.79
C VAL A 47 15.73 -17.38 3.02
N PRO A 48 15.77 -18.25 1.99
CA PRO A 48 16.06 -19.68 2.20
C PRO A 48 17.49 -19.90 2.71
N GLY A 49 18.47 -19.10 2.28
CA GLY A 49 19.84 -19.16 2.83
C GLY A 49 19.87 -18.91 4.33
N PHE A 50 19.19 -17.87 4.81
CA PHE A 50 19.03 -17.55 6.23
C PHE A 50 18.36 -18.69 7.02
N VAL A 51 17.29 -19.30 6.48
CA VAL A 51 16.61 -20.44 7.13
C VAL A 51 17.57 -21.63 7.27
N LEU A 52 18.31 -21.96 6.20
CA LEU A 52 19.30 -23.03 6.23
C LEU A 52 20.42 -22.76 7.24
N LEU A 53 20.94 -21.54 7.30
CA LEU A 53 21.97 -21.13 8.26
C LEU A 53 21.45 -21.19 9.72
N LEU A 54 20.23 -20.71 9.98
CA LEU A 54 19.67 -20.65 11.34
C LEU A 54 19.27 -22.03 11.88
N LEU A 55 18.86 -22.97 11.02
CA LEU A 55 18.48 -24.33 11.43
C LEU A 55 19.65 -25.33 11.36
N HIS A 56 20.82 -24.91 10.87
CA HIS A 56 21.99 -25.78 10.74
C HIS A 56 22.46 -26.31 12.11
N ASN A 57 22.88 -27.59 12.16
CA ASN A 57 23.30 -28.28 13.39
C ASN A 57 22.33 -28.10 14.58
N GLY A 58 21.03 -28.09 14.32
CA GLY A 58 19.99 -27.90 15.34
C GLY A 58 19.82 -26.45 15.82
N GLY A 59 20.48 -25.49 15.18
CA GLY A 59 20.28 -24.05 15.36
C GLY A 59 20.89 -23.44 16.62
N TYR A 60 21.80 -24.13 17.30
CA TYR A 60 22.49 -23.64 18.52
C TYR A 60 24.00 -23.44 18.36
N ASP A 61 24.57 -23.76 17.21
CA ASP A 61 25.98 -23.50 16.92
C ASP A 61 26.25 -21.98 16.79
N PRO A 62 27.16 -21.39 17.60
CA PRO A 62 27.44 -19.96 17.57
C PRO A 62 27.95 -19.43 16.22
N ALA A 63 28.69 -20.24 15.45
CA ALA A 63 29.21 -19.82 14.16
C ALA A 63 28.08 -19.70 13.14
N TRP A 64 27.21 -20.71 13.04
CA TRP A 64 26.08 -20.71 12.12
C TRP A 64 25.03 -19.65 12.50
N ARG A 65 24.78 -19.41 13.79
CA ARG A 65 23.93 -18.29 14.23
C ARG A 65 24.53 -16.92 13.92
N SER A 66 25.85 -16.78 13.92
CA SER A 66 26.53 -15.54 13.50
C SER A 66 26.40 -15.31 11.99
N PHE A 67 26.52 -16.35 11.17
CA PHE A 67 26.25 -16.26 9.72
C PHE A 67 24.78 -16.00 9.41
N ALA A 68 23.84 -16.64 10.11
CA ALA A 68 22.42 -16.37 9.99
C ALA A 68 22.09 -14.91 10.38
N TRP A 69 22.69 -14.41 11.46
CA TRP A 69 22.55 -13.01 11.86
C TRP A 69 23.09 -12.05 10.80
N ALA A 70 24.25 -12.33 10.20
CA ALA A 70 24.82 -11.53 9.13
C ALA A 70 23.92 -11.51 7.88
N ALA A 71 23.40 -12.67 7.45
CA ALA A 71 22.46 -12.78 6.33
C ALA A 71 21.16 -11.99 6.58
N PHE A 72 20.61 -12.11 7.79
CA PHE A 72 19.43 -11.36 8.24
C PHE A 72 19.70 -9.84 8.27
N ALA A 73 20.82 -9.41 8.85
CA ALA A 73 21.20 -8.00 8.94
C ALA A 73 21.40 -7.40 7.54
N ILE A 74 22.08 -8.10 6.63
CA ILE A 74 22.24 -7.68 5.22
C ILE A 74 20.85 -7.54 4.58
N ALA A 75 19.99 -8.56 4.66
CA ALA A 75 18.67 -8.53 4.05
C ALA A 75 17.79 -7.36 4.53
N MET A 76 17.83 -7.05 5.84
CA MET A 76 17.12 -5.92 6.46
C MET A 76 17.72 -4.55 6.09
N ILE A 77 19.04 -4.44 6.03
CA ILE A 77 19.74 -3.20 5.66
C ILE A 77 19.49 -2.88 4.17
N THR A 78 19.55 -3.90 3.31
CA THR A 78 19.29 -3.77 1.88
C THR A 78 17.86 -3.30 1.59
N ASP A 79 16.86 -3.67 2.39
CA ASP A 79 15.46 -3.20 2.27
C ASP A 79 15.29 -1.70 2.56
N LEU A 80 16.12 -1.17 3.48
CA LEU A 80 16.12 0.27 3.74
C LEU A 80 16.74 1.05 2.58
N PHE A 81 17.72 0.47 1.90
CA PHE A 81 18.43 1.11 0.79
C PHE A 81 17.70 1.00 -0.56
N ASP A 82 17.13 -0.16 -0.92
CA ASP A 82 16.40 -0.31 -2.18
C ASP A 82 15.13 0.58 -2.22
N GLY A 83 14.37 0.64 -1.13
CA GLY A 83 13.22 1.52 -0.98
C GLY A 83 13.56 3.01 -0.99
N HIS A 84 14.81 3.38 -0.70
CA HIS A 84 15.32 4.74 -0.91
C HIS A 84 15.74 4.97 -2.37
N LEU A 85 16.57 4.09 -2.94
CA LEU A 85 17.05 4.17 -4.32
C LEU A 85 15.90 4.18 -5.34
N ALA A 86 14.92 3.28 -5.20
CA ALA A 86 13.78 3.20 -6.11
C ALA A 86 12.98 4.50 -6.16
N ARG A 87 12.87 5.22 -5.03
CA ARG A 87 12.18 6.52 -4.93
C ARG A 87 13.01 7.68 -5.46
N THR A 88 14.30 7.71 -5.13
CA THR A 88 15.22 8.79 -5.53
C THR A 88 15.53 8.76 -7.03
N TYR A 89 15.67 7.56 -7.62
CA TYR A 89 16.02 7.37 -9.04
C TYR A 89 14.84 6.97 -9.94
N ASN A 90 13.61 6.95 -9.40
CA ASN A 90 12.38 6.57 -10.11
C ASN A 90 12.44 5.18 -10.79
N LEU A 91 13.18 4.23 -10.20
CA LEU A 91 13.46 2.89 -10.75
C LEU A 91 12.33 1.88 -10.45
N VAL A 92 11.07 2.33 -10.51
CA VAL A 92 9.92 1.52 -10.10
C VAL A 92 9.48 0.60 -11.24
N THR A 93 9.60 -0.72 -11.05
CA THR A 93 9.14 -1.73 -12.01
C THR A 93 7.89 -2.47 -11.52
N ASP A 94 7.12 -3.05 -12.44
CA ASP A 94 5.95 -3.88 -12.07
C ASP A 94 6.34 -5.17 -11.34
N PHE A 95 7.54 -5.71 -11.61
CA PHE A 95 8.11 -6.81 -10.83
C PHE A 95 8.37 -6.39 -9.38
N GLY A 96 9.09 -5.28 -9.14
CA GLY A 96 9.40 -4.78 -7.80
C GLY A 96 8.13 -4.51 -6.98
N LYS A 97 7.11 -3.88 -7.57
CA LYS A 97 5.80 -3.64 -6.93
C LYS A 97 5.16 -4.90 -6.32
N ILE A 98 5.43 -6.08 -6.88
CA ILE A 98 4.89 -7.38 -6.43
C ILE A 98 5.91 -8.13 -5.56
N ALA A 99 7.21 -8.07 -5.91
CA ALA A 99 8.28 -8.77 -5.22
C ALA A 99 8.64 -8.13 -3.86
N ASP A 100 8.70 -6.80 -3.78
CA ASP A 100 9.12 -6.09 -2.55
C ASP A 100 8.22 -6.43 -1.35
N PRO A 101 6.86 -6.38 -1.45
CA PRO A 101 5.98 -6.74 -0.33
C PRO A 101 6.04 -8.21 0.09
N ILE A 102 6.54 -9.09 -0.77
CA ILE A 102 6.78 -10.51 -0.45
C ILE A 102 8.12 -10.64 0.26
N ALA A 103 9.19 -10.03 -0.29
CA ALA A 103 10.56 -10.14 0.22
C ALA A 103 10.73 -9.48 1.60
N ASP A 104 10.16 -8.28 1.81
CA ASP A 104 10.08 -7.55 3.09
C ASP A 104 9.50 -8.46 4.20
N LYS A 105 8.37 -9.11 3.90
CA LYS A 105 7.69 -10.03 4.84
C LYS A 105 8.40 -11.37 5.00
N ALA A 106 9.03 -11.88 3.95
CA ALA A 106 9.57 -13.23 3.94
C ALA A 106 10.75 -13.39 4.91
N ILE A 107 11.68 -12.42 4.98
CA ILE A 107 12.84 -12.51 5.89
C ILE A 107 12.44 -12.35 7.36
N MET A 108 11.56 -11.39 7.65
CA MET A 108 11.05 -11.16 9.01
C MET A 108 10.19 -12.33 9.48
N GLY A 109 9.32 -12.85 8.60
CA GLY A 109 8.43 -13.96 8.90
C GLY A 109 9.16 -15.29 9.08
N SER A 110 10.13 -15.61 8.20
CA SER A 110 10.93 -16.83 8.32
C SER A 110 11.75 -16.84 9.61
N ALA A 111 12.32 -15.70 10.02
CA ALA A 111 13.05 -15.57 11.27
C ALA A 111 12.16 -15.85 12.50
N LEU A 112 10.97 -15.26 12.57
CA LEU A 112 10.04 -15.52 13.67
C LEU A 112 9.59 -16.98 13.73
N ILE A 113 9.31 -17.60 12.57
CA ILE A 113 8.93 -19.02 12.48
C ILE A 113 10.09 -19.92 12.94
N CYS A 114 11.30 -19.70 12.44
CA CYS A 114 12.48 -20.51 12.80
C CYS A 114 12.82 -20.39 14.29
N LEU A 115 12.78 -19.18 14.85
CA LEU A 115 13.00 -18.95 16.29
C LEU A 115 11.91 -19.61 17.15
N SER A 116 10.67 -19.70 16.67
CA SER A 116 9.59 -20.42 17.38
C SER A 116 9.74 -21.93 17.27
N TYR A 117 10.20 -22.42 16.13
CA TYR A 117 10.51 -23.82 15.89
C TYR A 117 11.68 -24.32 16.74
N LEU A 118 12.74 -23.51 16.88
CA LEU A 118 13.85 -23.77 17.80
C LEU A 118 13.42 -23.68 19.28
N GLY A 119 12.28 -23.07 19.60
CA GLY A 119 11.81 -22.87 20.98
C GLY A 119 12.34 -21.60 21.66
N ASP A 120 13.14 -20.79 20.96
CA ASP A 120 13.62 -19.49 21.44
C ASP A 120 12.48 -18.46 21.62
N LEU A 121 11.39 -18.58 20.85
CA LEU A 121 10.20 -17.73 20.91
C LEU A 121 8.90 -18.52 21.17
N PRO A 122 8.00 -18.04 22.06
CA PRO A 122 6.65 -18.59 22.16
C PRO A 122 5.84 -18.37 20.89
N TRP A 123 5.17 -19.42 20.39
CA TRP A 123 4.37 -19.37 19.16
C TRP A 123 3.29 -18.27 19.14
N TRP A 124 2.76 -17.85 20.29
CA TRP A 124 1.78 -16.76 20.36
C TRP A 124 2.38 -15.41 19.96
N VAL A 125 3.67 -15.16 20.24
CA VAL A 125 4.38 -13.92 19.83
C VAL A 125 4.45 -13.86 18.31
N THR A 126 4.91 -14.94 17.70
CA THR A 126 5.02 -15.10 16.24
C THR A 126 3.65 -15.02 15.57
N GLY A 127 2.63 -15.68 16.14
CA GLY A 127 1.25 -15.59 15.66
C GLY A 127 0.71 -14.16 15.67
N VAL A 128 0.87 -13.41 16.77
CA VAL A 128 0.44 -12.01 16.87
C VAL A 128 1.16 -11.13 15.85
N ILE A 129 2.48 -11.27 15.72
CA ILE A 129 3.25 -10.47 14.76
C ILE A 129 2.83 -10.81 13.32
N LEU A 130 2.89 -12.08 12.90
CA LEU A 130 2.52 -12.49 11.54
C LEU A 130 1.08 -12.13 11.18
N PHE A 131 0.13 -12.32 12.09
CA PHE A 131 -1.26 -11.93 11.87
C PHE A 131 -1.40 -10.43 11.62
N ARG A 132 -0.72 -9.59 12.43
CA ARG A 132 -0.68 -8.14 12.23
C ARG A 132 0.01 -7.76 10.92
N GLU A 133 1.14 -8.39 10.59
CA GLU A 133 1.90 -8.17 9.36
C GLU A 133 1.00 -8.37 8.13
N ILE A 134 0.36 -9.53 8.02
CA ILE A 134 -0.50 -9.91 6.88
C ILE A 134 -1.79 -9.08 6.91
N GLY A 135 -2.44 -8.97 8.06
CA GLY A 135 -3.72 -8.29 8.24
C GLY A 135 -3.68 -6.82 7.82
N ILE A 136 -2.62 -6.07 8.15
CA ILE A 136 -2.49 -4.67 7.72
C ILE A 136 -2.19 -4.54 6.22
N THR A 137 -1.45 -5.48 5.63
CA THR A 137 -1.24 -5.50 4.18
C THR A 137 -2.57 -5.72 3.44
N LEU A 138 -3.35 -6.73 3.86
CA LEU A 138 -4.69 -6.98 3.30
C LEU A 138 -5.65 -5.80 3.52
N LEU A 139 -5.65 -5.21 4.72
CA LEU A 139 -6.46 -4.03 5.04
C LEU A 139 -6.10 -2.83 4.15
N ARG A 140 -4.81 -2.59 3.91
CA ARG A 140 -4.35 -1.53 3.01
C ARG A 140 -4.85 -1.75 1.58
N PHE A 141 -4.77 -2.97 1.06
CA PHE A 141 -5.31 -3.31 -0.26
C PHE A 141 -6.84 -3.15 -0.32
N TRP A 142 -7.58 -3.57 0.71
CA TRP A 142 -9.04 -3.45 0.74
C TRP A 142 -9.52 -1.99 0.82
N VAL A 143 -8.81 -1.15 1.58
CA VAL A 143 -9.21 0.27 1.77
C VAL A 143 -8.79 1.16 0.60
N ILE A 144 -7.83 0.77 -0.24
CA ILE A 144 -7.28 1.63 -1.31
C ILE A 144 -8.35 2.19 -2.25
N ARG A 145 -9.45 1.46 -2.47
CA ARG A 145 -10.60 1.88 -3.30
C ARG A 145 -11.49 2.96 -2.66
N HIS A 146 -11.36 3.22 -1.36
CA HIS A 146 -12.14 4.22 -0.61
C HIS A 146 -11.27 5.40 -0.10
N GLY A 147 -9.94 5.34 -0.29
CA GLY A 147 -9.01 6.39 0.12
C GLY A 147 -7.67 5.84 0.61
N VAL A 148 -6.63 6.67 0.55
CA VAL A 148 -5.28 6.29 1.01
C VAL A 148 -5.16 6.53 2.52
N ILE A 149 -4.89 5.46 3.29
CA ILE A 149 -4.53 5.60 4.70
C ILE A 149 -3.08 6.13 4.81
N PRO A 150 -2.84 7.31 5.39
CA PRO A 150 -1.49 7.84 5.54
C PRO A 150 -0.64 6.95 6.48
N ALA A 151 0.64 6.83 6.18
CA ALA A 151 1.54 6.00 6.98
C ALA A 151 1.78 6.62 8.37
N SER A 152 1.42 5.90 9.44
CA SER A 152 1.68 6.38 10.81
C SER A 152 3.17 6.36 11.15
N ARG A 153 3.64 7.37 11.91
CA ARG A 153 5.05 7.44 12.37
C ARG A 153 5.46 6.23 13.20
N GLY A 154 4.51 5.62 13.93
CA GLY A 154 4.73 4.40 14.72
C GLY A 154 5.18 3.19 13.89
N GLY A 155 4.90 3.16 12.57
CA GLY A 155 5.38 2.10 11.68
C GLY A 155 6.92 1.98 11.66
N LYS A 156 7.64 3.12 11.63
CA LYS A 156 9.12 3.13 11.60
C LYS A 156 9.73 2.59 12.89
N MET A 157 9.23 3.04 14.04
CA MET A 157 9.68 2.56 15.36
C MET A 157 9.38 1.07 15.55
N LYS A 158 8.21 0.60 15.08
CA LYS A 158 7.87 -0.84 15.10
C LYS A 158 8.86 -1.67 14.28
N THR A 159 9.14 -1.30 13.03
CA THR A 159 10.11 -2.05 12.19
C THR A 159 11.51 -2.06 12.80
N LEU A 160 12.00 -0.94 13.34
CA LEU A 160 13.32 -0.89 13.97
C LEU A 160 13.37 -1.71 15.27
N ALA A 161 12.37 -1.58 16.16
CA ALA A 161 12.31 -2.38 17.38
C ALA A 161 12.19 -3.88 17.10
N GLN A 162 11.36 -4.28 16.12
CA GLN A 162 11.16 -5.69 15.74
C GLN A 162 12.40 -6.26 15.04
N GLY A 163 13.06 -5.49 14.15
CA GLY A 163 14.31 -5.90 13.51
C GLY A 163 15.46 -6.12 14.51
N VAL A 164 15.61 -5.19 15.47
CA VAL A 164 16.59 -5.34 16.56
C VAL A 164 16.22 -6.52 17.47
N ALA A 165 14.94 -6.67 17.86
CA ALA A 165 14.49 -7.79 18.69
C ALA A 165 14.80 -9.14 18.02
N VAL A 166 14.40 -9.32 16.76
CA VAL A 166 14.65 -10.55 16.02
C VAL A 166 16.14 -10.79 15.82
N GLY A 167 16.93 -9.77 15.47
CA GLY A 167 18.39 -9.89 15.37
C GLY A 167 19.04 -10.33 16.69
N MET A 168 18.60 -9.80 17.83
CA MET A 168 19.05 -10.23 19.16
C MET A 168 18.60 -11.64 19.57
N TYR A 169 17.61 -12.22 18.90
CA TYR A 169 17.25 -13.62 19.08
C TYR A 169 18.00 -14.54 18.10
N VAL A 170 18.23 -14.11 16.85
CA VAL A 170 19.03 -14.88 15.87
C VAL A 170 20.46 -15.08 16.40
N LEU A 171 21.09 -14.02 16.90
CA LEU A 171 22.35 -14.12 17.63
C LEU A 171 22.10 -14.78 19.00
N ALA A 172 22.76 -15.90 19.33
CA ALA A 172 22.62 -16.58 20.62
C ALA A 172 23.29 -15.79 21.76
N LEU A 173 22.67 -14.67 22.15
CA LEU A 173 23.13 -13.80 23.21
C LEU A 173 22.98 -14.45 24.59
N THR A 174 24.06 -14.41 25.38
CA THR A 174 24.13 -14.90 26.75
C THR A 174 24.21 -13.73 27.75
N GLY A 175 24.01 -14.02 29.04
CA GLY A 175 24.14 -13.02 30.12
C GLY A 175 23.11 -11.88 30.04
N PRO A 176 23.46 -10.63 30.42
CA PRO A 176 22.52 -9.50 30.45
C PRO A 176 21.83 -9.20 29.10
N LEU A 177 22.48 -9.52 27.99
CA LEU A 177 21.93 -9.36 26.64
C LEU A 177 20.77 -10.34 26.37
N ALA A 178 20.75 -11.51 27.03
CA ALA A 178 19.63 -12.45 27.00
C ALA A 178 18.39 -11.92 27.74
N THR A 179 18.57 -11.12 28.79
CA THR A 179 17.46 -10.40 29.45
C THR A 179 17.00 -9.22 28.61
N LEU A 180 17.94 -8.50 27.99
CA LEU A 180 17.61 -7.35 27.15
C LEU A 180 16.79 -7.76 25.91
N ARG A 181 17.14 -8.84 25.22
CA ARG A 181 16.37 -9.31 24.04
C ARG A 181 14.89 -9.52 24.36
N PHE A 182 14.56 -10.07 25.54
CA PHE A 182 13.18 -10.27 25.97
C PHE A 182 12.42 -8.94 26.08
N TRP A 183 13.00 -7.92 26.73
CA TRP A 183 12.37 -6.61 26.85
C TRP A 183 12.22 -5.89 25.50
N VAL A 184 13.21 -6.00 24.61
CA VAL A 184 13.13 -5.42 23.26
C VAL A 184 12.04 -6.13 22.43
N MET A 185 11.89 -7.46 22.58
CA MET A 185 10.80 -8.22 21.94
C MET A 185 9.43 -7.85 22.53
N ALA A 186 9.30 -7.71 23.85
CA ALA A 186 8.07 -7.26 24.49
C ALA A 186 7.65 -5.87 24.00
N LEU A 187 8.61 -4.94 23.86
CA LEU A 187 8.38 -3.62 23.24
C LEU A 187 7.95 -3.74 21.77
N ALA A 188 8.59 -4.61 20.98
CA ALA A 188 8.21 -4.86 19.58
C ALA A 188 6.78 -5.40 19.46
N VAL A 189 6.37 -6.32 20.35
CA VAL A 189 4.98 -6.83 20.43
C VAL A 189 4.01 -5.72 20.83
N ALA A 190 4.33 -4.93 21.86
CA ALA A 190 3.48 -3.81 22.29
C ALA A 190 3.26 -2.77 21.18
N LEU A 191 4.33 -2.37 20.48
CA LEU A 191 4.27 -1.49 19.31
C LEU A 191 3.50 -2.13 18.15
N THR A 192 3.62 -3.44 17.96
CA THR A 192 2.90 -4.21 16.94
C THR A 192 1.39 -4.16 17.18
N VAL A 193 0.95 -4.43 18.41
CA VAL A 193 -0.47 -4.39 18.81
C VAL A 193 -1.01 -2.96 18.77
N ALA A 194 -0.31 -1.98 19.36
CA ALA A 194 -0.74 -0.58 19.38
C ALA A 194 -0.91 -0.02 17.96
N THR A 195 0.09 -0.19 17.09
CA THR A 195 -0.04 0.23 15.68
C THR A 195 -1.09 -0.58 14.91
N GLY A 196 -1.33 -1.84 15.30
CA GLY A 196 -2.43 -2.67 14.81
C GLY A 196 -3.80 -2.02 15.05
N LEU A 197 -4.07 -1.67 16.30
CA LEU A 197 -5.32 -1.03 16.73
C LEU A 197 -5.52 0.33 16.05
N ASP A 198 -4.46 1.14 15.93
CA ASP A 198 -4.50 2.42 15.22
C ASP A 198 -4.91 2.27 13.75
N TYR A 199 -4.36 1.28 13.04
CA TYR A 199 -4.70 1.02 11.64
C TYR A 199 -6.16 0.55 11.49
N VAL A 200 -6.64 -0.33 12.38
CA VAL A 200 -8.04 -0.77 12.38
C VAL A 200 -8.98 0.41 12.63
N ARG A 201 -8.68 1.27 13.62
CA ARG A 201 -9.46 2.48 13.91
C ARG A 201 -9.55 3.40 12.70
N GLN A 202 -8.42 3.65 12.02
CA GLN A 202 -8.38 4.49 10.83
C GLN A 202 -9.21 3.91 9.68
N ALA A 203 -9.12 2.60 9.43
CA ALA A 203 -9.91 1.93 8.40
C ALA A 203 -11.43 1.99 8.67
N VAL A 204 -11.85 1.80 9.92
CA VAL A 204 -13.27 1.92 10.32
C VAL A 204 -13.79 3.34 10.13
N VAL A 205 -13.01 4.37 10.50
CA VAL A 205 -13.39 5.78 10.29
C VAL A 205 -13.50 6.11 8.80
N LEU A 206 -12.55 5.65 7.98
CA LEU A 206 -12.57 5.89 6.53
C LEU A 206 -13.76 5.19 5.85
N ARG A 207 -14.08 3.95 6.23
CA ARG A 207 -15.29 3.24 5.75
C ARG A 207 -16.58 3.99 6.10
N ARG A 208 -16.70 4.52 7.32
CA ARG A 208 -17.88 5.31 7.75
C ARG A 208 -18.04 6.59 6.93
N ARG A 209 -16.93 7.27 6.61
CA ARG A 209 -16.94 8.47 5.76
C ARG A 209 -17.36 8.15 4.32
N GLY A 210 -16.80 7.10 3.71
CA GLY A 210 -17.18 6.67 2.35
C GLY A 210 -18.68 6.38 2.22
N LEU A 211 -19.25 5.60 3.14
CA LEU A 211 -20.69 5.30 3.17
C LEU A 211 -21.58 6.55 3.37
N ALA A 212 -21.09 7.57 4.08
CA ALA A 212 -21.81 8.83 4.23
C ALA A 212 -21.78 9.66 2.93
N SER A 213 -20.64 9.71 2.24
CA SER A 213 -20.51 10.37 0.93
C SER A 213 -21.38 9.71 -0.15
N GLU A 214 -21.42 8.38 -0.17
CA GLU A 214 -22.22 7.59 -1.11
C GLU A 214 -23.73 7.83 -0.90
N ARG A 215 -24.19 7.84 0.37
CA ARG A 215 -25.57 8.21 0.73
C ARG A 215 -25.92 9.66 0.36
N ALA A 216 -25.00 10.60 0.58
CA ALA A 216 -25.21 12.00 0.20
C ALA A 216 -25.32 12.16 -1.33
N ALA A 217 -24.52 11.42 -2.10
CA ALA A 217 -24.61 11.40 -3.57
C ALA A 217 -25.94 10.81 -4.07
N VAL A 218 -26.43 9.72 -3.44
CA VAL A 218 -27.75 9.14 -3.76
C VAL A 218 -28.90 10.07 -3.37
N ALA A 219 -28.81 10.77 -2.23
CA ALA A 219 -29.81 11.76 -1.84
C ALA A 219 -29.83 12.97 -2.79
N ALA A 220 -28.67 13.43 -3.27
CA ALA A 220 -28.56 14.54 -4.21
C ALA A 220 -28.95 14.19 -5.66
N SER A 221 -28.90 12.90 -6.04
CA SER A 221 -29.34 12.41 -7.36
C SER A 221 -30.78 11.88 -7.38
N SER A 222 -31.43 11.80 -6.22
CA SER A 222 -32.87 11.53 -6.14
C SER A 222 -33.63 12.76 -6.61
N PRO A 223 -34.36 12.73 -7.74
CA PRO A 223 -35.14 13.87 -8.17
C PRO A 223 -36.26 14.10 -7.16
N THR A 224 -36.30 15.27 -6.55
CA THR A 224 -37.42 15.69 -5.70
C THR A 224 -38.69 15.58 -6.54
N ALA A 225 -39.57 14.65 -6.18
CA ALA A 225 -40.85 14.48 -6.86
C ALA A 225 -41.59 15.82 -6.89
N GLY A 226 -42.04 16.22 -8.08
CA GLY A 226 -42.54 17.58 -8.29
C GLY A 226 -43.74 17.91 -7.41
N ALA A 227 -43.55 18.87 -6.50
CA ALA A 227 -44.66 19.64 -5.95
C ALA A 227 -45.02 20.73 -6.98
N SER A 228 -45.81 20.36 -7.97
CA SER A 228 -46.38 21.28 -8.95
C SER A 228 -47.54 22.08 -8.33
N GLY A 229 -47.41 23.40 -8.34
CA GLY A 229 -48.42 24.39 -7.95
C GLY A 229 -47.70 25.73 -7.76
N THR A 230 -48.06 26.83 -8.42
CA THR A 230 -49.21 27.16 -9.30
C THR A 230 -48.72 28.28 -10.25
N PRO A 231 -49.30 28.55 -11.44
CA PRO A 231 -50.61 29.23 -11.51
C PRO A 231 -51.50 28.82 -12.71
N GLY A 232 -52.78 28.57 -12.44
CA GLY A 232 -53.80 28.44 -13.48
C GLY A 232 -54.36 29.80 -13.90
N GLU A 233 -53.65 30.52 -14.77
CA GLU A 233 -54.13 31.77 -15.35
C GLU A 233 -54.99 31.48 -16.58
N SER A 234 -56.30 31.36 -16.39
CA SER A 234 -57.29 31.30 -17.48
C SER A 234 -58.24 32.49 -17.36
N GLY A 235 -57.98 33.53 -18.15
CA GLY A 235 -58.89 34.67 -18.25
C GLY A 235 -60.17 34.28 -18.99
N ASP A 236 -61.32 34.65 -18.42
CA ASP A 236 -62.57 34.74 -19.17
C ASP A 236 -63.07 36.20 -19.14
N ARG A 237 -63.61 36.65 -20.27
CA ARG A 237 -64.16 38.00 -20.45
C ARG A 237 -65.65 37.91 -20.79
N GLY A 238 -66.48 38.43 -19.89
CA GLY A 238 -67.63 39.24 -20.30
C GLY A 238 -69.02 38.70 -20.00
N SER A 239 -69.67 39.31 -19.02
CA SER A 239 -71.06 39.78 -19.00
C SER A 239 -71.27 40.45 -17.63
N ALA A 240 -71.55 41.75 -17.52
CA ALA A 240 -72.74 42.48 -17.97
C ALA A 240 -74.02 41.98 -17.29
N GLY A 241 -74.53 42.72 -16.29
CA GLY A 241 -75.92 42.56 -15.82
C GLY A 241 -76.19 42.82 -14.34
N ALA A 242 -76.80 43.98 -14.06
CA ALA A 242 -78.04 44.13 -13.30
C ALA A 242 -78.14 43.83 -11.77
N GLU A 243 -78.65 44.85 -11.09
CA GLU A 243 -79.65 44.83 -10.00
C GLU A 243 -79.29 44.58 -8.52
N ARG A 244 -79.48 45.68 -7.76
CA ARG A 244 -80.01 45.83 -6.39
C ARG A 244 -79.05 45.69 -5.20
#